data_AF-A0A2H4VPN3-F1
#
_entry.id   AF-A0A2H4VPN3-F1
#
_cell.length_a   1.000
_cell.length_b   1.000
_cell.length_c   1.000
_cell.angle_alpha   90.00
_cell.angle_beta   90.00
_cell.angle_gamma   90.00
#
_symmetry.space_group_name_H-M   'P 1'
#
loop_
_entity.id
_entity.type
_entity.pdbx_description
1 polymer ?
#
loop_
_entity_poly.entity_id
_entity_poly.type
_entity_poly.pdbx_seq_one_letter_code
_entity_poly.pdbx_strand_id
1 'polypeptide(L)'
;MKLYIISSGKYGSRIVNSLAEMGLASSMVGLEEIPEDLPEFIDDFAQYVPKSIPTADLILAVGLYGDINMIVPIIARKSGAKSVIIPIHDPTQVPPGLQREIEESAPEVKIVFPKPFCSLEPVGDTFIDKFAREFGKPKMEIDADGLIKKVKVLRTAPCGSTHYIAQHIEGIPIEEAELEAGNKLHNYPCNASMTTDQVVGDTILHLAGYQTKEAVKRALGFATRSAVVDHETCEADECQHECIKHCPQVQIGLDTVTLNENEQAVIDPASCGCCEICIQECPYGSIEMEERKFTLE
;
A
#
# COMPACT_ATOMS: atom_id res chain seq x y z
N MET A 1 11.52 15.13 -12.56
CA MET A 1 12.03 14.07 -11.68
C MET A 1 12.46 12.97 -12.60
N LYS A 2 13.72 12.56 -12.55
CA LYS A 2 14.28 11.48 -13.35
C LYS A 2 13.98 10.17 -12.62
N LEU A 3 13.13 9.34 -13.21
CA LEU A 3 12.73 8.05 -12.68
C LEU A 3 13.55 6.95 -13.36
N TYR A 4 14.27 6.15 -12.59
CA TYR A 4 14.92 4.94 -13.09
C TYR A 4 14.19 3.72 -12.54
N ILE A 5 13.80 2.80 -13.42
CA ILE A 5 13.00 1.64 -13.04
C ILE A 5 13.85 0.38 -13.17
N ILE A 6 13.83 -0.44 -12.12
CA ILE A 6 14.35 -1.80 -12.12
C ILE A 6 13.13 -2.71 -11.97
N SER A 7 12.86 -3.54 -12.96
CA SER A 7 11.66 -4.38 -12.99
C SER A 7 12.00 -5.85 -13.15
N SER A 8 11.15 -6.71 -12.63
CA SER A 8 11.18 -8.14 -12.93
C SER A 8 9.76 -8.73 -12.98
N GLY A 9 9.61 -9.74 -13.84
CA GLY A 9 8.42 -10.56 -13.93
C GLY A 9 7.13 -9.82 -14.33
N LYS A 10 6.02 -10.55 -14.20
CA LYS A 10 4.69 -10.05 -14.60
C LYS A 10 4.25 -8.82 -13.79
N TYR A 11 4.59 -8.79 -12.50
CA TYR A 11 4.26 -7.65 -11.64
C TYR A 11 5.00 -6.39 -12.09
N GLY A 12 6.32 -6.47 -12.31
CA GLY A 12 7.13 -5.36 -12.78
C GLY A 12 6.60 -4.80 -14.10
N SER A 13 6.42 -5.66 -15.11
CA SER A 13 5.93 -5.24 -16.43
C SER A 13 4.57 -4.55 -16.38
N ARG A 14 3.65 -5.03 -15.53
CA ARG A 14 2.35 -4.37 -15.33
C ARG A 14 2.52 -2.95 -14.79
N ILE A 15 3.33 -2.77 -13.74
CA ILE A 15 3.54 -1.47 -13.13
C ILE A 15 4.19 -0.52 -14.13
N VAL A 16 5.23 -0.95 -14.85
CA VAL A 16 5.90 -0.10 -15.86
C VAL A 16 4.94 0.36 -16.93
N ASN A 17 4.15 -0.56 -17.51
CA ASN A 17 3.17 -0.23 -18.54
C ASN A 17 2.11 0.75 -18.01
N SER A 18 1.58 0.49 -16.82
CA SER A 18 0.55 1.34 -16.20
C SER A 18 1.07 2.76 -15.96
N LEU A 19 2.28 2.90 -15.39
CA LEU A 19 2.90 4.20 -15.15
C LEU A 19 3.19 4.96 -16.46
N ALA A 20 3.62 4.24 -17.51
CA ALA A 20 3.87 4.84 -18.82
C ALA A 20 2.57 5.39 -19.44
N GLU A 21 1.49 4.60 -19.42
CA GLU A 21 0.16 5.00 -19.90
C GLU A 21 -0.43 6.18 -19.11
N MET A 22 -0.16 6.23 -17.80
CA MET A 22 -0.60 7.30 -16.91
C MET A 22 0.31 8.56 -16.96
N GLY A 23 1.23 8.64 -17.92
CA GLY A 23 1.96 9.88 -18.24
C GLY A 23 3.37 9.99 -17.67
N LEU A 24 3.88 8.99 -16.94
CA LEU A 24 5.27 9.02 -16.42
C LEU A 24 6.34 8.65 -17.45
N ALA A 25 5.96 8.27 -18.67
CA ALA A 25 6.92 7.91 -19.72
C ALA A 25 8.00 9.00 -19.96
N SER A 26 7.60 10.27 -19.91
CA SER A 26 8.52 11.41 -20.09
C SER A 26 9.53 11.60 -18.93
N SER A 27 9.24 11.03 -17.76
CA SER A 27 10.11 11.08 -16.59
C SER A 27 11.04 9.88 -16.48
N MET A 28 10.75 8.78 -17.21
CA MET A 28 11.56 7.57 -17.20
C MET A 28 12.88 7.79 -17.97
N VAL A 29 14.00 7.74 -17.25
CA VAL A 29 15.35 7.91 -17.83
C VAL A 29 16.04 6.58 -18.14
N GLY A 30 15.45 5.48 -17.72
CA GLY A 30 15.89 4.13 -18.02
C GLY A 30 14.95 3.08 -17.43
N LEU A 31 15.03 1.88 -18.01
CA LEU A 31 14.35 0.68 -17.54
C LEU A 31 15.37 -0.45 -17.61
N GLU A 32 15.60 -1.12 -16.49
CA GLU A 32 16.36 -2.34 -16.42
C GLU A 32 15.42 -3.50 -16.09
N GLU A 33 15.48 -4.57 -16.89
CA GLU A 33 14.71 -5.78 -16.63
C GLU A 33 15.64 -6.88 -16.07
N ILE A 34 15.36 -7.31 -14.85
CA ILE A 34 16.11 -8.35 -14.16
C ILE A 34 15.42 -9.70 -14.40
N PRO A 35 16.14 -10.75 -14.82
CA PRO A 35 15.58 -12.08 -15.02
C PRO A 35 14.94 -12.67 -13.75
N GLU A 36 13.93 -13.52 -13.91
CA GLU A 36 13.30 -14.25 -12.79
C GLU A 36 14.04 -15.55 -12.42
N ASP A 37 14.86 -16.09 -13.33
CA ASP A 37 15.58 -17.36 -13.17
C ASP A 37 16.92 -17.20 -12.43
N LEU A 38 16.86 -16.56 -11.26
CA LEU A 38 18.03 -16.31 -10.42
C LEU A 38 18.25 -17.44 -9.40
N PRO A 39 19.51 -17.66 -8.99
CA PRO A 39 19.80 -18.55 -7.87
C PRO A 39 19.18 -17.99 -6.58
N GLU A 40 18.83 -18.89 -5.65
CA GLU A 40 18.24 -18.53 -4.35
C GLU A 40 19.19 -17.66 -3.50
N PHE A 41 20.50 -17.90 -3.62
CA PHE A 41 21.55 -17.13 -2.96
C PHE A 41 22.49 -16.53 -4.01
N ILE A 42 22.81 -15.25 -3.84
CA ILE A 42 23.70 -14.51 -4.75
C ILE A 42 24.98 -14.14 -4.00
N ASP A 43 26.11 -14.72 -4.40
CA ASP A 43 27.41 -14.44 -3.78
C ASP A 43 28.00 -13.07 -4.20
N ASP A 44 27.78 -12.67 -5.45
CA ASP A 44 28.25 -11.39 -5.99
C ASP A 44 27.11 -10.65 -6.69
N PHE A 45 26.58 -9.61 -6.04
CA PHE A 45 25.54 -8.75 -6.60
C PHE A 45 26.04 -7.90 -7.77
N ALA A 46 27.34 -7.61 -7.85
CA ALA A 46 27.88 -6.69 -8.85
C ALA A 46 27.70 -7.22 -10.28
N GLN A 47 27.60 -8.53 -10.48
CA GLN A 47 27.34 -9.15 -11.78
C GLN A 47 25.95 -8.81 -12.35
N TYR A 48 24.98 -8.52 -11.47
CA TYR A 48 23.61 -8.17 -11.84
C TYR A 48 23.37 -6.65 -11.88
N VAL A 49 24.38 -5.86 -11.51
CA VAL A 49 24.29 -4.40 -11.60
C VAL A 49 24.47 -3.98 -13.07
N PRO A 50 23.55 -3.16 -13.63
CA PRO A 50 23.65 -2.73 -15.01
C PRO A 50 24.96 -1.98 -15.32
N LYS A 51 25.50 -2.21 -16.52
CA LYS A 51 26.74 -1.56 -16.97
C LYS A 51 26.58 -0.05 -17.18
N SER A 52 25.40 0.37 -17.66
CA SER A 52 25.07 1.77 -17.92
C SER A 52 23.92 2.18 -17.01
N ILE A 53 24.21 3.00 -16.01
CA ILE A 53 23.22 3.49 -15.05
C ILE A 53 22.99 4.98 -15.32
N PRO A 54 21.76 5.40 -15.66
CA PRO A 54 21.46 6.82 -15.88
C PRO A 54 21.47 7.58 -14.55
N THR A 55 21.69 8.89 -14.61
CA THR A 55 21.44 9.76 -13.45
C THR A 55 19.96 9.81 -13.15
N ALA A 56 19.57 9.52 -11.91
CA ALA A 56 18.18 9.46 -11.48
C ALA A 56 17.97 10.21 -10.17
N ASP A 57 16.74 10.70 -9.97
CA ASP A 57 16.28 11.31 -8.71
C ASP A 57 15.60 10.25 -7.83
N LEU A 58 14.79 9.39 -8.45
CA LEU A 58 14.01 8.33 -7.83
C LEU A 58 14.27 7.00 -8.54
N ILE A 59 14.50 5.93 -7.77
CA ILE A 59 14.48 4.56 -8.27
C ILE A 59 13.18 3.88 -7.86
N LEU A 60 12.56 3.17 -8.80
CA LEU A 60 11.45 2.27 -8.53
C LEU A 60 11.89 0.83 -8.84
N ALA A 61 11.97 0.00 -7.79
CA ALA A 61 12.37 -1.40 -7.92
C ALA A 61 11.16 -2.32 -7.73
N VAL A 62 10.61 -2.86 -8.82
CA VAL A 62 9.31 -3.55 -8.83
C VAL A 62 9.43 -5.01 -9.27
N GLY A 63 8.89 -5.93 -8.48
CA GLY A 63 8.82 -7.35 -8.83
C GLY A 63 10.09 -8.16 -8.57
N LEU A 64 11.11 -7.57 -7.95
CA LEU A 64 12.33 -8.27 -7.52
C LEU A 64 12.06 -9.13 -6.28
N TYR A 65 12.49 -10.40 -6.29
CA TYR A 65 12.33 -11.35 -5.17
C TYR A 65 13.68 -11.73 -4.55
N GLY A 66 13.75 -11.69 -3.22
CA GLY A 66 14.92 -12.14 -2.46
C GLY A 66 16.15 -11.25 -2.66
N ASP A 67 17.32 -11.86 -2.50
CA ASP A 67 18.63 -11.20 -2.39
C ASP A 67 18.97 -10.27 -3.55
N ILE A 68 18.39 -10.48 -4.75
CA ILE A 68 18.63 -9.61 -5.90
C ILE A 68 18.29 -8.15 -5.62
N ASN A 69 17.40 -7.86 -4.66
CA ASN A 69 17.10 -6.49 -4.22
C ASN A 69 18.34 -5.75 -3.68
N MET A 70 19.42 -6.44 -3.30
CA MET A 70 20.70 -5.84 -2.86
C MET A 70 21.45 -5.10 -3.98
N ILE A 71 21.06 -5.26 -5.25
CA ILE A 71 21.58 -4.41 -6.32
C ILE A 71 21.04 -2.97 -6.21
N VAL A 72 19.87 -2.77 -5.60
CA VAL A 72 19.18 -1.48 -5.57
C VAL A 72 19.99 -0.42 -4.82
N PRO A 73 20.53 -0.67 -3.61
CA PRO A 73 21.48 0.25 -2.95
C PRO A 73 22.69 0.63 -3.80
N ILE A 74 23.26 -0.32 -4.54
CA ILE A 74 24.42 -0.10 -5.40
C ILE A 74 24.04 0.82 -6.57
N ILE A 75 22.90 0.55 -7.20
CA ILE A 75 22.36 1.35 -8.30
C ILE A 75 21.98 2.75 -7.83
N ALA A 76 21.41 2.90 -6.64
CA ALA A 76 21.10 4.20 -6.04
C ALA A 76 22.34 5.09 -5.93
N ARG A 77 23.44 4.56 -5.37
CA ARG A 77 24.71 5.29 -5.31
C ARG A 77 25.28 5.66 -6.69
N LYS A 78 25.28 4.72 -7.64
CA LYS A 78 25.84 4.94 -8.98
C LYS A 78 25.01 5.91 -9.82
N SER A 79 23.68 5.89 -9.67
CA SER A 79 22.76 6.83 -10.35
C SER A 79 22.72 8.22 -9.69
N GLY A 80 23.16 8.33 -8.44
CA GLY A 80 23.02 9.54 -7.62
C GLY A 80 21.63 9.73 -7.03
N ALA A 81 20.73 8.74 -7.18
CA ALA A 81 19.39 8.79 -6.61
C ALA A 81 19.44 8.85 -5.08
N LYS A 82 18.56 9.66 -4.50
CA LYS A 82 18.42 9.82 -3.04
C LYS A 82 17.15 9.20 -2.49
N SER A 83 16.33 8.66 -3.37
CA SER A 83 15.01 8.14 -3.06
C SER A 83 14.78 6.83 -3.80
N VAL A 84 14.27 5.83 -3.10
CA VAL A 84 13.98 4.50 -3.65
C VAL A 84 12.63 4.02 -3.11
N ILE A 85 11.79 3.47 -4.00
CA ILE A 85 10.56 2.78 -3.63
C ILE A 85 10.68 1.32 -4.05
N ILE A 86 10.48 0.40 -3.10
CA ILE A 86 10.48 -1.05 -3.31
C ILE A 86 9.14 -1.61 -2.81
N PRO A 87 8.08 -1.61 -3.64
CA PRO A 87 6.79 -2.10 -3.19
C PRO A 87 6.78 -3.60 -2.97
N ILE A 88 6.09 -4.03 -1.92
CA ILE A 88 5.91 -5.43 -1.56
C ILE A 88 4.53 -5.88 -2.02
N HIS A 89 4.49 -6.84 -2.95
CA HIS A 89 3.25 -7.43 -3.45
C HIS A 89 3.06 -8.89 -3.05
N ASP A 90 4.11 -9.53 -2.53
CA ASP A 90 4.08 -10.88 -1.96
C ASP A 90 4.86 -10.95 -0.64
N PRO A 91 4.37 -11.68 0.39
CA PRO A 91 5.04 -11.76 1.69
C PRO A 91 6.48 -12.29 1.61
N THR A 92 6.80 -13.12 0.62
CA THR A 92 8.12 -13.73 0.44
C THR A 92 9.08 -12.85 -0.36
N GLN A 93 8.62 -11.74 -0.93
CA GLN A 93 9.39 -10.91 -1.85
C GLN A 93 10.59 -10.23 -1.17
N VAL A 94 10.34 -9.48 -0.09
CA VAL A 94 11.37 -8.76 0.66
C VAL A 94 11.06 -8.88 2.16
N PRO A 95 11.51 -9.95 2.84
CA PRO A 95 11.28 -10.15 4.26
C PRO A 95 11.86 -9.01 5.12
N PRO A 96 11.36 -8.78 6.35
CA PRO A 96 11.82 -7.67 7.21
C PRO A 96 13.34 -7.64 7.46
N GLY A 97 13.99 -8.81 7.54
CA GLY A 97 15.45 -8.92 7.64
C GLY A 97 16.14 -8.27 6.43
N LEU A 98 15.74 -8.67 5.22
CA LEU A 98 16.28 -8.13 3.97
C LEU A 98 15.95 -6.64 3.78
N GLN A 99 14.77 -6.18 4.21
CA GLN A 99 14.44 -4.74 4.19
C GLN A 99 15.46 -3.92 4.99
N ARG A 100 15.80 -4.37 6.21
CA ARG A 100 16.82 -3.71 7.04
C ARG A 100 18.19 -3.74 6.38
N GLU A 101 18.60 -4.88 5.81
CA GLU A 101 19.89 -5.01 5.12
C GLU A 101 20.01 -4.05 3.92
N ILE A 102 18.92 -3.88 3.15
CA ILE A 102 18.84 -2.94 2.02
C ILE A 102 19.01 -1.50 2.52
N GLU A 103 18.30 -1.11 3.59
CA GLU A 103 18.38 0.23 4.19
C GLU A 103 19.79 0.52 4.76
N GLU A 104 20.34 -0.41 5.55
CA GLU A 104 21.67 -0.30 6.15
C GLU A 104 22.78 -0.24 5.10
N SER A 105 22.54 -0.82 3.92
CA SER A 105 23.49 -0.80 2.81
C SER A 105 23.57 0.55 2.11
N ALA A 106 22.62 1.47 2.30
CA ALA A 106 22.62 2.82 1.73
C ALA A 106 21.94 3.85 2.67
N PRO A 107 22.53 4.14 3.84
CA PRO A 107 21.91 5.01 4.86
C PRO A 107 21.72 6.47 4.38
N GLU A 108 22.42 6.88 3.33
CA GLU A 108 22.29 8.20 2.69
C GLU A 108 21.15 8.29 1.66
N VAL A 109 20.41 7.22 1.45
CA VAL A 109 19.30 7.10 0.49
C VAL A 109 18.03 6.77 1.27
N LYS A 110 16.95 7.54 1.05
CA LYS A 110 15.65 7.21 1.62
C LYS A 110 15.03 6.05 0.84
N ILE A 111 14.93 4.89 1.46
CA ILE A 111 14.28 3.70 0.90
C ILE A 111 12.96 3.49 1.63
N VAL A 112 11.90 3.14 0.90
CA VAL A 112 10.59 2.79 1.48
C VAL A 112 10.04 1.51 0.87
N PHE A 113 9.31 0.75 1.69
CA PHE A 113 8.75 -0.56 1.34
C PHE A 113 7.22 -0.57 1.46
N PRO A 114 6.47 0.16 0.62
CA PRO A 114 5.02 0.19 0.73
C PRO A 114 4.43 -1.20 0.50
N LYS A 115 3.60 -1.65 1.44
CA LYS A 115 2.94 -2.95 1.44
C LYS A 115 1.42 -2.75 1.55
N PRO A 116 0.64 -2.99 0.48
CA PRO A 116 1.04 -3.09 -0.94
C PRO A 116 1.52 -1.76 -1.52
N PHE A 117 1.88 -1.71 -2.80
CA PHE A 117 2.25 -0.44 -3.45
C PHE A 117 1.16 0.65 -3.35
N CYS A 118 -0.11 0.23 -3.34
CA CYS A 118 -1.25 1.12 -3.16
C CYS A 118 -1.50 1.52 -1.69
N SER A 119 -0.57 1.30 -0.75
CA SER A 119 -0.59 1.94 0.57
C SER A 119 0.41 3.10 0.69
N LEU A 120 1.22 3.36 -0.35
CA LEU A 120 2.21 4.44 -0.31
C LEU A 120 1.55 5.81 -0.07
N GLU A 121 2.02 6.51 0.95
CA GLU A 121 1.67 7.89 1.28
C GLU A 121 2.93 8.78 1.27
N PRO A 122 2.80 10.12 1.26
CA PRO A 122 3.92 11.01 1.48
C PRO A 122 4.64 10.71 2.80
N VAL A 123 5.97 10.65 2.75
CA VAL A 123 6.86 10.30 3.87
C VAL A 123 7.82 11.44 4.24
N GLY A 124 7.65 12.61 3.63
CA GLY A 124 8.52 13.79 3.84
C GLY A 124 9.77 13.81 2.97
N ASP A 125 9.91 12.85 2.04
CA ASP A 125 11.00 12.84 1.06
C ASP A 125 10.56 13.52 -0.24
N THR A 126 11.42 14.38 -0.80
CA THR A 126 11.03 15.24 -1.94
C THR A 126 10.58 14.45 -3.17
N PHE A 127 11.23 13.34 -3.49
CA PHE A 127 10.93 12.58 -4.71
C PHE A 127 9.90 11.49 -4.48
N ILE A 128 9.91 10.83 -3.32
CA ILE A 128 8.85 9.89 -2.94
C ILE A 128 7.53 10.64 -2.81
N ASP A 129 7.49 11.80 -2.15
CA ASP A 129 6.26 12.58 -1.99
C ASP A 129 5.76 13.10 -3.33
N LYS A 130 6.67 13.48 -4.24
CA LYS A 130 6.29 13.88 -5.60
C LYS A 130 5.63 12.73 -6.35
N PHE A 131 6.14 11.51 -6.23
CA PHE A 131 5.49 10.32 -6.78
C PHE A 131 4.15 10.03 -6.07
N ALA A 132 4.14 10.06 -4.74
CA ALA A 132 3.01 9.77 -3.86
C ALA A 132 1.86 10.79 -3.92
N ARG A 133 2.03 11.91 -4.64
CA ARG A 133 0.94 12.84 -4.97
C ARG A 133 0.03 12.29 -6.08
N GLU A 134 0.61 11.57 -7.03
CA GLU A 134 -0.11 11.04 -8.20
C GLU A 134 -0.38 9.54 -8.07
N PHE A 135 0.56 8.79 -7.47
CA PHE A 135 0.56 7.33 -7.42
C PHE A 135 0.76 6.79 -5.99
N GLY A 136 -0.13 5.93 -5.51
CA GLY A 136 -0.01 5.35 -4.16
C GLY A 136 -1.39 5.01 -3.58
N LYS A 137 -1.62 5.38 -2.32
CA LYS A 137 -2.91 5.18 -1.64
C LYS A 137 -4.05 5.89 -2.38
N PRO A 138 -5.10 5.20 -2.85
CA PRO A 138 -6.12 5.82 -3.69
C PRO A 138 -6.76 7.05 -3.03
N LYS A 139 -7.04 8.09 -3.83
CA LYS A 139 -7.82 9.25 -3.40
C LYS A 139 -8.75 9.67 -4.52
N MET A 140 -10.02 9.90 -4.21
CA MET A 140 -11.03 10.26 -5.19
C MET A 140 -12.05 11.27 -4.63
N GLU A 141 -12.74 11.95 -5.52
CA GLU A 141 -13.94 12.74 -5.26
C GLU A 141 -15.13 12.01 -5.90
N ILE A 142 -16.22 11.88 -5.16
CA ILE A 142 -17.44 11.23 -5.64
C ILE A 142 -18.59 12.25 -5.62
N ASP A 143 -19.19 12.47 -6.78
CA ASP A 143 -20.46 13.19 -6.91
C ASP A 143 -21.59 12.16 -6.89
N ALA A 144 -22.53 12.30 -5.95
CA ALA A 144 -23.60 11.33 -5.73
C ALA A 144 -24.90 11.98 -5.23
N ASP A 145 -26.01 11.33 -5.55
CA ASP A 145 -27.38 11.71 -5.15
C ASP A 145 -28.23 10.43 -5.13
N GLY A 146 -28.14 9.69 -4.01
CA GLY A 146 -28.60 8.31 -3.88
C GLY A 146 -27.75 7.30 -4.67
N LEU A 147 -27.41 7.63 -5.92
CA LEU A 147 -26.51 6.87 -6.79
C LEU A 147 -25.23 7.67 -7.05
N ILE A 148 -24.12 6.97 -7.28
CA ILE A 148 -22.87 7.57 -7.73
C ILE A 148 -23.05 8.08 -9.16
N LYS A 149 -22.97 9.40 -9.35
CA LYS A 149 -23.08 10.04 -10.67
C LYS A 149 -21.75 10.11 -11.39
N LYS A 150 -20.67 10.42 -10.65
CA LYS A 150 -19.35 10.59 -11.22
C LYS A 150 -18.25 10.36 -10.18
N VAL A 151 -17.17 9.72 -10.61
CA VAL A 151 -15.96 9.55 -9.79
C VAL A 151 -14.76 10.24 -10.44
N LYS A 152 -14.10 11.13 -9.69
CA LYS A 152 -12.87 11.78 -10.12
C LYS A 152 -11.70 11.27 -9.29
N VAL A 153 -10.76 10.59 -9.94
CA VAL A 153 -9.54 10.09 -9.30
C VAL A 153 -8.54 11.24 -9.12
N LEU A 154 -8.12 11.48 -7.89
CA LEU A 154 -7.10 12.47 -7.52
C LEU A 154 -5.72 11.84 -7.37
N ARG A 155 -5.65 10.60 -6.87
CA ARG A 155 -4.44 9.78 -6.73
C ARG A 155 -4.81 8.33 -7.01
N THR A 156 -4.04 7.67 -7.86
CA THR A 156 -4.33 6.30 -8.31
C THR A 156 -3.33 5.30 -7.73
N ALA A 157 -3.77 4.05 -7.54
CA ALA A 157 -2.85 2.94 -7.37
C ALA A 157 -1.90 2.86 -8.58
N PRO A 158 -0.60 2.55 -8.38
CA PRO A 158 0.39 2.50 -9.47
C PRO A 158 0.08 1.50 -10.59
N CYS A 159 -0.74 0.48 -10.33
CA CYS A 159 -1.21 -0.46 -11.35
C CYS A 159 -2.41 0.06 -12.16
N GLY A 160 -3.01 1.19 -11.79
CA GLY A 160 -4.21 1.73 -12.43
C GLY A 160 -5.53 1.13 -11.95
N SER A 161 -5.53 0.27 -10.90
CA SER A 161 -6.76 -0.32 -10.37
C SER A 161 -7.78 0.72 -9.91
N THR A 162 -7.32 1.87 -9.38
CA THR A 162 -8.22 2.94 -8.94
C THR A 162 -9.04 3.51 -10.09
N HIS A 163 -8.45 3.72 -11.27
CA HIS A 163 -9.19 4.18 -12.45
C HIS A 163 -10.20 3.14 -12.93
N TYR A 164 -9.82 1.86 -12.92
CA TYR A 164 -10.73 0.77 -13.23
C TYR A 164 -11.93 0.77 -12.28
N ILE A 165 -11.69 0.82 -10.97
CA ILE A 165 -12.76 0.80 -9.95
C ILE A 165 -13.66 2.03 -10.09
N ALA A 166 -13.08 3.22 -10.23
CA ALA A 166 -13.82 4.47 -10.40
C ALA A 166 -14.85 4.39 -11.55
N GLN A 167 -14.47 3.82 -12.69
CA GLN A 167 -15.36 3.65 -13.84
C GLN A 167 -16.48 2.63 -13.62
N HIS A 168 -16.28 1.67 -12.71
CA HIS A 168 -17.19 0.54 -12.51
C HIS A 168 -18.09 0.68 -11.28
N ILE A 169 -17.92 1.75 -10.49
CA ILE A 169 -18.81 2.08 -9.37
C ILE A 169 -19.79 3.22 -9.70
N GLU A 170 -19.65 3.89 -10.84
CA GLU A 170 -20.66 4.83 -11.34
C GLU A 170 -22.00 4.11 -11.58
N GLY A 171 -23.10 4.71 -11.13
CA GLY A 171 -24.45 4.17 -11.19
C GLY A 171 -24.85 3.26 -10.01
N ILE A 172 -23.93 2.95 -9.09
CA ILE A 172 -24.20 2.12 -7.90
C ILE A 172 -24.80 2.98 -6.77
N PRO A 173 -25.73 2.44 -5.95
CA PRO A 173 -26.18 3.09 -4.71
C PRO A 173 -25.03 3.42 -3.76
N ILE A 174 -25.09 4.58 -3.11
CA ILE A 174 -24.00 5.04 -2.22
C ILE A 174 -23.76 4.08 -1.04
N GLU A 175 -24.79 3.37 -0.59
CA GLU A 175 -24.72 2.40 0.50
C GLU A 175 -24.00 1.10 0.09
N GLU A 176 -24.02 0.75 -1.20
CA GLU A 176 -23.38 -0.45 -1.77
C GLU A 176 -21.95 -0.18 -2.26
N ALA A 177 -21.58 1.10 -2.41
CA ALA A 177 -20.35 1.53 -3.04
C ALA A 177 -19.07 0.93 -2.41
N GLU A 178 -19.02 0.84 -1.07
CA GLU A 178 -17.88 0.24 -0.35
C GLU A 178 -17.68 -1.24 -0.74
N LEU A 179 -18.77 -2.02 -0.67
CA LEU A 179 -18.74 -3.44 -0.99
C LEU A 179 -18.37 -3.66 -2.46
N GLU A 180 -19.03 -2.92 -3.35
CA GLU A 180 -18.81 -3.05 -4.79
C GLU A 180 -17.41 -2.62 -5.20
N ALA A 181 -16.84 -1.57 -4.61
CA ALA A 181 -15.46 -1.18 -4.87
C ALA A 181 -14.46 -2.30 -4.49
N GLY A 182 -14.70 -2.98 -3.36
CA GLY A 182 -13.94 -4.18 -2.99
C GLY A 182 -14.08 -5.31 -4.02
N ASN A 183 -15.32 -5.61 -4.46
CA ASN A 183 -15.59 -6.62 -5.47
C ASN A 183 -14.91 -6.30 -6.81
N LYS A 184 -14.93 -5.03 -7.25
CA LYS A 184 -14.23 -4.60 -8.47
C LYS A 184 -12.73 -4.76 -8.36
N LEU A 185 -12.13 -4.61 -7.18
CA LEU A 185 -10.70 -4.91 -7.00
C LEU A 185 -10.39 -6.40 -7.21
N HIS A 186 -11.26 -7.31 -6.73
CA HIS A 186 -11.09 -8.75 -6.98
C HIS A 186 -11.27 -9.12 -8.47
N ASN A 187 -12.15 -8.40 -9.18
CA ASN A 187 -12.36 -8.58 -10.63
C ASN A 187 -11.23 -7.96 -11.47
N TYR A 188 -10.62 -6.88 -10.98
CA TYR A 188 -9.38 -6.36 -11.53
C TYR A 188 -8.30 -7.43 -11.30
N PRO A 189 -7.49 -7.79 -12.32
CA PRO A 189 -6.57 -8.93 -12.20
C PRO A 189 -5.35 -8.56 -11.33
N CYS A 190 -5.55 -8.19 -10.07
CA CYS A 190 -4.52 -7.71 -9.17
C CYS A 190 -3.43 -8.79 -8.99
N ASN A 191 -2.18 -8.35 -9.01
CA ASN A 191 -1.03 -9.22 -8.83
C ASN A 191 -0.58 -9.34 -7.36
N ALA A 192 -1.30 -8.72 -6.42
CA ALA A 192 -1.02 -8.85 -4.99
C ALA A 192 -1.33 -10.27 -4.51
N SER A 193 -0.48 -10.80 -3.64
CA SER A 193 -0.56 -12.16 -3.15
C SER A 193 -1.78 -12.40 -2.26
N MET A 194 -2.36 -13.58 -2.40
CA MET A 194 -3.38 -14.15 -1.52
C MET A 194 -2.77 -15.01 -0.40
N THR A 195 -1.45 -15.14 -0.36
CA THR A 195 -0.75 -15.79 0.76
C THR A 195 -0.83 -14.90 1.98
N THR A 196 -1.17 -15.48 3.13
CA THR A 196 -1.17 -14.76 4.41
C THR A 196 0.25 -14.28 4.76
N ASP A 197 0.38 -12.97 4.99
CA ASP A 197 1.59 -12.37 5.51
C ASP A 197 1.65 -12.56 7.03
N GLN A 198 2.67 -13.25 7.52
CA GLN A 198 2.81 -13.56 8.95
C GLN A 198 3.10 -12.32 9.81
N VAL A 199 3.62 -11.25 9.22
CA VAL A 199 3.87 -9.99 9.95
C VAL A 199 2.57 -9.24 10.15
N VAL A 200 1.68 -9.27 9.15
CA VAL A 200 0.46 -8.46 9.12
C VAL A 200 -0.78 -9.23 9.60
N GLY A 201 -0.77 -10.56 9.52
CA GLY A 201 -1.89 -11.43 9.88
C GLY A 201 -2.99 -11.53 8.81
N ASP A 202 -2.76 -10.95 7.63
CA ASP A 202 -3.72 -10.93 6.52
C ASP A 202 -2.99 -11.01 5.16
N THR A 203 -3.72 -11.06 4.06
CA THR A 203 -3.17 -11.10 2.70
C THR A 203 -2.89 -9.71 2.15
N ILE A 204 -1.89 -9.59 1.27
CA ILE A 204 -1.56 -8.31 0.64
C ILE A 204 -2.68 -7.85 -0.30
N LEU A 205 -3.45 -8.77 -0.91
CA LEU A 205 -4.64 -8.41 -1.67
C LEU A 205 -5.72 -7.78 -0.79
N HIS A 206 -5.98 -8.31 0.41
CA HIS A 206 -6.95 -7.71 1.34
C HIS A 206 -6.52 -6.30 1.76
N LEU A 207 -5.22 -6.10 2.05
CA LEU A 207 -4.70 -4.77 2.33
C LEU A 207 -4.98 -3.77 1.19
N ALA A 208 -4.80 -4.20 -0.06
CA ALA A 208 -5.15 -3.39 -1.24
C ALA A 208 -6.66 -3.09 -1.31
N GLY A 209 -7.49 -4.07 -0.93
CA GLY A 209 -8.94 -3.92 -0.76
C GLY A 209 -9.29 -2.85 0.26
N TYR A 210 -8.62 -2.85 1.41
CA TYR A 210 -8.82 -1.85 2.46
C TYR A 210 -8.49 -0.44 1.97
N GLN A 211 -7.40 -0.25 1.21
CA GLN A 211 -7.05 1.07 0.64
C GLN A 211 -8.11 1.58 -0.34
N THR A 212 -8.69 0.67 -1.13
CA THR A 212 -9.75 1.00 -2.08
C THR A 212 -11.04 1.39 -1.35
N LYS A 213 -11.47 0.58 -0.39
CA LYS A 213 -12.68 0.82 0.41
C LYS A 213 -12.56 2.12 1.19
N GLU A 214 -11.41 2.38 1.82
CA GLU A 214 -11.15 3.62 2.53
C GLU A 214 -11.31 4.83 1.61
N ALA A 215 -10.75 4.80 0.41
CA ALA A 215 -10.84 5.91 -0.52
C ALA A 215 -12.29 6.22 -0.94
N VAL A 216 -13.14 5.19 -1.09
CA VAL A 216 -14.57 5.35 -1.37
C VAL A 216 -15.31 5.90 -0.16
N LYS A 217 -15.08 5.32 1.03
CA LYS A 217 -15.70 5.78 2.29
C LYS A 217 -15.41 7.26 2.55
N ARG A 218 -14.13 7.65 2.47
CA ARG A 218 -13.72 9.07 2.64
C ARG A 218 -14.34 9.98 1.58
N ALA A 219 -14.43 9.53 0.32
CA ALA A 219 -15.02 10.34 -0.74
C ALA A 219 -16.54 10.52 -0.59
N LEU A 220 -17.24 9.56 0.00
CA LEU A 220 -18.67 9.63 0.32
C LEU A 220 -18.95 10.33 1.67
N GLY A 221 -17.96 10.42 2.55
CA GLY A 221 -18.10 11.01 3.89
C GLY A 221 -18.78 10.09 4.91
N PHE A 222 -18.87 8.79 4.64
CA PHE A 222 -19.38 7.82 5.61
C PHE A 222 -18.84 6.40 5.39
N ALA A 223 -18.90 5.58 6.44
CA ALA A 223 -18.77 4.12 6.39
C ALA A 223 -20.10 3.45 6.77
N THR A 224 -20.37 2.24 6.30
CA THR A 224 -21.58 1.47 6.68
C THR A 224 -21.31 0.36 7.67
N ARG A 225 -20.03 0.02 7.86
CA ARG A 225 -19.59 -1.02 8.79
C ARG A 225 -18.21 -0.67 9.35
N SER A 226 -18.01 -0.88 10.65
CA SER A 226 -16.72 -0.73 11.31
C SER A 226 -16.66 -1.54 12.59
N ALA A 227 -15.44 -1.91 12.99
CA ALA A 227 -15.18 -2.27 14.37
C ALA A 227 -15.32 -1.03 15.25
N VAL A 228 -15.95 -1.19 16.41
CA VAL A 228 -16.20 -0.12 17.40
C VAL A 228 -15.73 -0.62 18.77
N VAL A 229 -15.09 0.28 19.52
CA VAL A 229 -14.59 -0.01 20.86
C VAL A 229 -15.62 0.48 21.88
N ASP A 230 -16.05 -0.42 22.76
CA ASP A 230 -16.76 -0.08 23.99
C ASP A 230 -15.76 0.44 25.03
N HIS A 231 -15.79 1.75 25.26
CA HIS A 231 -14.91 2.42 26.21
C HIS A 231 -15.27 2.18 27.69
N GLU A 232 -16.43 1.58 28.00
CA GLU A 232 -16.76 1.19 29.38
C GLU A 232 -16.05 -0.12 29.78
N THR A 233 -15.79 -0.99 28.81
CA THR A 233 -15.14 -2.29 29.03
C THR A 233 -13.69 -2.34 28.55
N CYS A 234 -13.21 -1.30 27.86
CA CYS A 234 -11.83 -1.22 27.38
C CYS A 234 -10.85 -0.84 28.50
N GLU A 235 -10.16 -1.85 29.02
CA GLU A 235 -9.09 -1.70 30.03
C GLU A 235 -7.73 -1.49 29.34
N ALA A 236 -7.51 -0.28 28.84
CA ALA A 236 -6.29 0.07 28.10
C ALA A 236 -5.01 -0.09 28.92
N ASP A 237 -5.03 0.24 30.21
CA ASP A 237 -3.88 0.18 31.12
C ASP A 237 -3.43 -1.27 31.40
N GLU A 238 -4.34 -2.23 31.25
CA GLU A 238 -4.09 -3.64 31.52
C GLU A 238 -3.91 -4.47 30.23
N CYS A 239 -4.41 -3.99 29.10
CA CYS A 239 -4.17 -4.59 27.79
C CYS A 239 -2.90 -3.98 27.16
N GLN A 240 -2.07 -4.77 26.50
CA GLN A 240 -0.89 -4.22 25.82
C GLN A 240 -1.26 -3.65 24.42
N HIS A 241 -2.43 -3.05 24.28
CA HIS A 241 -3.00 -2.57 23.01
C HIS A 241 -2.97 -3.60 21.87
N GLU A 242 -3.44 -4.82 22.13
CA GLU A 242 -3.44 -5.92 21.15
C GLU A 242 -4.18 -5.55 19.84
N CYS A 243 -5.24 -4.74 19.93
CA CYS A 243 -5.94 -4.23 18.74
C CYS A 243 -5.05 -3.38 17.81
N ILE A 244 -4.05 -2.66 18.33
CA ILE A 244 -3.06 -1.90 17.56
C ILE A 244 -1.98 -2.83 17.01
N LYS A 245 -1.45 -3.72 17.86
CA LYS A 245 -0.41 -4.68 17.50
C LYS A 245 -0.82 -5.65 16.39
N HIS A 246 -2.10 -6.02 16.35
CA HIS A 246 -2.61 -7.00 15.41
C HIS A 246 -3.45 -6.41 14.27
N CYS A 247 -3.69 -5.08 14.24
CA CYS A 247 -4.41 -4.48 13.12
C CYS A 247 -3.55 -4.50 11.83
N PRO A 248 -4.04 -5.13 10.74
CA PRO A 248 -3.29 -5.21 9.49
C PRO A 248 -2.89 -3.85 8.91
N GLN A 249 -3.76 -2.85 9.05
CA GLN A 249 -3.52 -1.49 8.56
C GLN A 249 -2.46 -0.75 9.39
N VAL A 250 -2.47 -0.92 10.71
CA VAL A 250 -1.45 -0.35 11.60
C VAL A 250 -0.09 -0.99 11.34
N GLN A 251 -0.03 -2.30 11.12
CA GLN A 251 1.22 -3.01 10.79
C GLN A 251 1.87 -2.56 9.47
N ILE A 252 1.12 -1.89 8.59
CA ILE A 252 1.67 -1.26 7.36
C ILE A 252 1.83 0.26 7.48
N GLY A 253 1.73 0.81 8.69
CA GLY A 253 2.01 2.21 8.99
C GLY A 253 0.83 3.18 8.84
N LEU A 254 -0.42 2.69 8.91
CA LEU A 254 -1.62 3.53 8.84
C LEU A 254 -2.25 3.73 10.22
N ASP A 255 -2.80 4.92 10.46
CA ASP A 255 -3.42 5.32 11.72
C ASP A 255 -4.87 4.81 11.86
N THR A 256 -5.12 3.53 11.55
CA THR A 256 -6.46 2.94 11.63
C THR A 256 -6.95 2.73 13.05
N VAL A 257 -6.03 2.40 13.97
CA VAL A 257 -6.32 2.30 15.39
C VAL A 257 -5.38 3.26 16.12
N THR A 258 -5.95 4.27 16.76
CA THR A 258 -5.23 5.31 17.52
C THR A 258 -5.68 5.29 18.97
N LEU A 259 -5.07 6.11 19.82
CA LEU A 259 -5.44 6.23 21.23
C LEU A 259 -6.12 7.59 21.48
N ASN A 260 -7.18 7.58 22.30
CA ASN A 260 -7.79 8.81 22.81
C ASN A 260 -7.00 9.38 24.02
N GLU A 261 -7.53 10.44 24.64
CA GLU A 261 -6.91 11.09 25.80
C GLU A 261 -6.81 10.18 27.05
N ASN A 262 -7.62 9.12 27.11
CA ASN A 262 -7.61 8.11 28.18
C ASN A 262 -6.79 6.87 27.81
N GLU A 263 -5.94 6.96 26.78
CA GLU A 263 -5.14 5.84 26.25
C GLU A 263 -5.99 4.65 25.73
N GLN A 264 -7.30 4.82 25.53
CA GLN A 264 -8.18 3.80 24.98
C GLN A 264 -8.19 3.82 23.46
N ALA A 265 -8.32 2.64 22.85
CA ALA A 265 -8.32 2.50 21.40
C ALA A 265 -9.52 3.21 20.74
N VAL A 266 -9.25 3.86 19.61
CA VAL A 266 -10.24 4.46 18.71
C VAL A 266 -9.96 3.94 17.31
N ILE A 267 -10.98 3.37 16.67
CA ILE A 267 -10.88 2.80 15.33
C ILE A 267 -11.49 3.79 14.33
N ASP A 268 -10.72 4.19 13.32
CA ASP A 268 -11.22 5.02 12.22
C ASP A 268 -12.12 4.20 11.29
N PRO A 269 -13.44 4.50 11.20
CA PRO A 269 -14.35 3.74 10.35
C PRO A 269 -13.98 3.80 8.85
N ALA A 270 -13.27 4.85 8.42
CA ALA A 270 -12.85 4.98 7.03
C ALA A 270 -11.75 3.96 6.68
N SER A 271 -10.72 3.84 7.50
CA SER A 271 -9.59 2.94 7.24
C SER A 271 -9.78 1.53 7.81
N CYS A 272 -10.78 1.30 8.66
CA CYS A 272 -11.12 -0.04 9.16
C CYS A 272 -11.40 -1.02 8.00
N GLY A 273 -10.63 -2.10 7.95
CA GLY A 273 -10.76 -3.16 6.95
C GLY A 273 -11.89 -4.16 7.22
N CYS A 274 -12.52 -4.10 8.40
CA CYS A 274 -13.54 -5.05 8.86
C CYS A 274 -13.06 -6.53 8.86
N CYS A 275 -11.78 -6.77 9.15
CA CYS A 275 -11.16 -8.09 9.17
C CYS A 275 -11.41 -8.90 10.46
N GLU A 276 -12.01 -8.27 11.48
CA GLU A 276 -12.33 -8.88 12.79
C GLU A 276 -11.12 -9.34 13.63
N ILE A 277 -9.88 -9.17 13.17
CA ILE A 277 -8.67 -9.55 13.93
C ILE A 277 -8.62 -8.83 15.28
N CYS A 278 -8.85 -7.51 15.33
CA CYS A 278 -8.86 -6.76 16.59
C CYS A 278 -9.94 -7.25 17.59
N ILE A 279 -11.05 -7.79 17.10
CA ILE A 279 -12.12 -8.37 17.93
C ILE A 279 -11.62 -9.69 18.56
N GLN A 280 -10.97 -10.52 17.76
CA GLN A 280 -10.42 -11.81 18.21
C GLN A 280 -9.27 -11.65 19.21
N GLU A 281 -8.44 -10.62 19.01
CA GLU A 281 -7.27 -10.35 19.85
C GLU A 281 -7.59 -9.51 21.10
N CYS A 282 -8.79 -8.95 21.23
CA CYS A 282 -9.16 -8.15 22.39
C CYS A 282 -9.39 -9.04 23.63
N PRO A 283 -8.54 -8.97 24.67
CA PRO A 283 -8.67 -9.87 25.83
C PRO A 283 -9.89 -9.57 26.72
N TYR A 284 -10.45 -8.36 26.59
CA TYR A 284 -11.60 -7.89 27.38
C TYR A 284 -12.93 -7.98 26.62
N GLY A 285 -12.91 -8.37 25.34
CA GLY A 285 -14.11 -8.42 24.50
C GLY A 285 -14.75 -7.05 24.25
N SER A 286 -13.97 -5.97 24.37
CA SER A 286 -14.44 -4.58 24.29
C SER A 286 -14.59 -4.06 22.86
N ILE A 287 -14.43 -4.91 21.84
CA ILE A 287 -14.52 -4.50 20.44
C ILE A 287 -15.55 -5.37 19.75
N GLU A 288 -16.49 -4.75 19.05
CA GLU A 288 -17.50 -5.44 18.25
C GLU A 288 -17.62 -4.84 16.86
N MET A 289 -18.22 -5.61 15.95
CA MET A 289 -18.52 -5.15 14.61
C MET A 289 -19.92 -4.57 14.57
N GLU A 290 -20.05 -3.33 14.12
CA GLU A 290 -21.35 -2.67 14.00
C GLU A 290 -21.66 -2.37 12.53
N GLU A 291 -22.92 -2.60 12.14
CA GLU A 291 -23.48 -2.23 10.83
C GLU A 291 -24.42 -1.04 10.98
N ARG A 292 -23.87 0.17 10.82
CA ARG A 292 -24.62 1.43 10.82
C ARG A 292 -23.85 2.50 10.05
N LYS A 293 -24.51 3.63 9.79
CA LYS A 293 -23.86 4.77 9.13
C LYS A 293 -22.95 5.52 10.11
N PHE A 294 -21.64 5.43 9.88
CA PHE A 294 -20.62 6.23 10.55
C PHE A 294 -20.31 7.46 9.70
N THR A 295 -20.66 8.65 10.18
CA THR A 295 -20.29 9.88 9.46
C THR A 295 -18.80 10.14 9.68
N LEU A 296 -18.09 10.45 8.61
CA LEU A 296 -16.66 10.76 8.65
C LEU A 296 -16.48 12.28 8.68
N GLU A 297 -15.53 12.73 9.48
CA GLU A 297 -15.09 14.14 9.53
C GLU A 297 -14.12 14.48 8.40
#